data_AF-X8E898-F1
#
_entry.id   AF-X8E898-F1
#
_cell.length_a   1.000
_cell.length_b   1.000
_cell.length_c   1.000
_cell.angle_alpha   90.00
_cell.angle_beta   90.00
_cell.angle_gamma   90.00
#
_symmetry.space_group_name_H-M   'P 1'
#
loop_
_entity.id
_entity.type
_entity.pdbx_description
1 polymer ?
#
loop_
_entity_poly.entity_id
_entity_poly.type
_entity_poly.pdbx_seq_one_letter_code
_entity_poly.pdbx_strand_id
1 'polypeptide(L)'
;MGADLAVRTVFEAPTVAQLAPRIGAGGGGLAPLRPVERPAVVPLSFAQSRLWFLEQLQGPSPVYNLAVALRLGGHLMLARWGGVG
;
A
#
# COMPACT_ATOMS: atom_id res chain seq x y z
N MET A 1 15.39 -13.56 11.84
CA MET A 1 14.54 -13.56 13.05
C MET A 1 13.45 -12.52 12.84
N GLY A 2 12.19 -12.94 12.72
CA GLY A 2 11.05 -12.00 12.69
C GLY A 2 10.55 -11.84 14.12
N ALA A 3 10.49 -10.61 14.62
CA ALA A 3 9.89 -10.30 15.91
C ALA A 3 8.49 -9.76 15.64
N ASP A 4 7.46 -10.53 15.99
CA ASP A 4 6.08 -10.07 15.88
C ASP A 4 5.79 -9.06 16.98
N LEU A 5 5.75 -7.79 16.58
CA LEU A 5 5.53 -6.66 17.47
C LEU A 5 4.44 -5.78 16.88
N ALA A 6 3.39 -5.53 17.66
CA ALA A 6 2.37 -4.57 17.29
C ALA A 6 2.97 -3.16 17.22
N VAL A 7 2.55 -2.36 16.23
CA VAL A 7 2.99 -0.96 16.08
C VAL A 7 2.74 -0.16 17.35
N ARG A 8 1.60 -0.39 18.03
CA ARG A 8 1.27 0.23 19.32
C ARG A 8 2.36 0.02 20.37
N THR A 9 2.95 -1.17 20.43
CA THR A 9 3.97 -1.51 21.43
C THR A 9 5.23 -0.67 21.29
N VAL A 10 5.57 -0.22 20.07
CA VAL A 10 6.69 0.71 19.83
C VAL A 10 6.47 2.05 20.52
N PHE A 11 5.23 2.53 20.56
CA PHE A 11 4.87 3.79 21.21
C PHE A 11 4.75 3.66 22.73
N GLU A 12 4.29 2.52 23.23
CA GLU A 12 4.16 2.26 24.68
C GLU A 12 5.49 1.93 25.35
N ALA A 13 6.47 1.49 24.57
CA ALA A 13 7.79 1.08 25.02
C ALA A 13 8.86 1.70 24.11
N PRO A 14 9.09 3.02 24.17
CA PRO A 14 9.90 3.73 23.15
C PRO A 14 11.41 3.53 23.28
N THR A 15 11.88 2.55 24.08
CA THR A 15 13.29 2.25 24.27
C THR A 15 13.58 0.77 24.05
N VAL A 16 14.81 0.45 23.62
CA VAL A 16 15.25 -0.94 23.41
C VAL A 16 15.11 -1.78 24.70
N ALA A 17 15.47 -1.21 25.85
CA ALA A 17 15.34 -1.88 27.15
C ALA A 17 13.88 -2.23 27.48
N GLN A 18 12.93 -1.41 27.05
CA GLN A 18 11.51 -1.66 27.23
C GLN A 18 10.94 -2.59 26.15
N LEU A 19 11.47 -2.59 24.92
CA LEU A 19 11.01 -3.46 23.83
C LEU A 19 11.53 -4.89 23.92
N ALA A 20 12.78 -5.08 24.37
CA ALA A 20 13.43 -6.39 24.39
C ALA A 20 12.60 -7.49 25.09
N PRO A 21 11.95 -7.24 26.25
CA PRO A 21 11.09 -8.23 26.91
C PRO A 21 9.77 -8.52 26.17
N ARG A 22 9.40 -7.69 25.18
CA ARG A 22 8.11 -7.76 24.47
C ARG A 22 8.23 -8.39 23.09
N ILE A 23 9.44 -8.68 22.64
CA ILE A 23 9.72 -9.38 21.38
C ILE A 23 9.20 -10.82 21.49
N GLY A 24 8.35 -11.24 20.55
CA GLY A 24 7.76 -12.59 20.52
C GLY A 24 6.58 -12.80 21.47
N ALA A 25 6.17 -11.78 22.23
CA ALA A 25 4.95 -11.80 23.03
C ALA A 25 3.68 -11.53 22.19
N GLY A 26 3.85 -11.01 20.96
CA GLY A 26 2.78 -10.83 19.98
C GLY A 26 2.48 -12.14 19.25
N GLY A 27 1.21 -12.52 19.16
CA GLY A 27 0.76 -13.70 18.44
C GLY A 27 1.21 -13.72 16.98
N GLY A 28 1.50 -14.93 16.50
CA GLY A 28 2.13 -15.29 15.23
C GLY A 28 1.96 -14.30 14.08
N GLY A 29 3.10 -13.91 13.52
CA GLY A 29 3.23 -12.96 12.44
C GLY A 29 2.48 -13.34 11.18
N LEU A 30 2.27 -12.33 10.35
CA LEU A 30 1.79 -12.53 9.00
C LEU A 30 2.79 -13.42 8.26
N ALA A 31 2.26 -14.44 7.58
CA ALA A 31 3.07 -15.26 6.69
C ALA A 31 3.77 -14.34 5.67
N PRO A 32 5.06 -14.57 5.38
CA PRO A 32 5.78 -13.78 4.40
C PRO A 32 5.07 -13.80 3.05
N LEU A 33 5.05 -12.64 2.37
CA LEU A 33 4.55 -12.58 1.00
C LEU A 33 5.40 -13.49 0.12
N ARG A 34 4.73 -14.33 -0.66
CA ARG A 34 5.36 -15.21 -1.64
C ARG A 34 4.83 -14.88 -3.02
N PRO A 35 5.65 -15.02 -4.07
CA PRO A 35 5.16 -15.00 -5.44
C PRO A 35 4.05 -16.04 -5.61
N VAL A 36 3.00 -15.67 -6.32
CA VAL A 36 1.89 -16.56 -6.70
C VAL A 36 1.67 -16.45 -8.19
N GLU A 37 1.19 -17.52 -8.81
CA GLU A 37 0.72 -17.47 -10.19
C GLU A 37 -0.46 -16.49 -10.27
N ARG A 38 -0.45 -15.60 -11.27
CA ARG A 38 -1.49 -14.58 -11.42
C ARG A 38 -2.78 -15.24 -11.91
N PRO A 39 -3.87 -15.24 -11.11
CA PRO A 39 -5.14 -15.80 -11.56
C PRO A 39 -5.73 -14.96 -12.69
N ALA A 40 -6.66 -15.55 -13.45
CA ALA A 40 -7.39 -14.85 -14.51
C ALA A 40 -8.12 -13.59 -13.98
N VAL A 41 -8.62 -13.65 -12.74
CA VAL A 41 -9.21 -12.52 -12.02
C VAL A 41 -8.52 -12.36 -10.67
N VAL A 42 -7.89 -11.19 -10.46
CA VAL A 42 -7.24 -10.86 -9.19
C VAL A 42 -8.27 -10.21 -8.26
N PRO A 43 -8.52 -10.76 -7.05
CA PRO A 43 -9.45 -10.15 -6.12
C PRO A 43 -8.93 -8.79 -5.66
N LEU A 44 -9.84 -7.82 -5.59
CA LEU A 44 -9.53 -6.51 -5.04
C LEU A 44 -9.24 -6.63 -3.54
N SER A 45 -8.23 -5.87 -3.08
CA SER A 45 -8.07 -5.62 -1.66
C SER A 45 -9.30 -4.89 -1.10
N PHE A 46 -9.51 -4.98 0.21
CA PHE A 46 -10.63 -4.30 0.87
C PHE A 46 -10.68 -2.79 0.54
N ALA A 47 -9.53 -2.12 0.51
CA ALA A 47 -9.45 -0.69 0.19
C ALA A 47 -9.87 -0.41 -1.27
N GLN A 48 -9.46 -1.26 -2.22
CA GLN A 48 -9.85 -1.15 -3.63
C GLN A 48 -11.36 -1.40 -3.82
N SER A 49 -11.91 -2.44 -3.21
CA SER A 49 -13.36 -2.72 -3.27
C SER A 49 -14.19 -1.57 -2.70
N ARG A 50 -13.72 -0.95 -1.61
CA ARG A 50 -14.38 0.23 -1.03
C ARG A 50 -14.38 1.40 -2.01
N LEU A 51 -13.25 1.70 -2.65
CA LEU A 51 -13.17 2.80 -3.62
C LEU A 51 -14.03 2.53 -4.86
N TRP A 52 -14.00 1.29 -5.38
CA TRP A 52 -14.85 0.87 -6.49
C TRP A 52 -16.34 1.03 -6.15
N PHE A 53 -16.75 0.59 -4.96
CA PHE A 53 -18.14 0.74 -4.51
C PHE A 53 -18.55 2.22 -4.38
N LEU A 54 -17.66 3.06 -3.83
CA LEU A 54 -17.93 4.49 -3.67
C LEU A 54 -18.09 5.19 -5.02
N GLU A 55 -17.28 4.84 -6.01
CA GLU A 55 -17.39 5.40 -7.37
C GLU A 55 -18.74 5.02 -8.00
N GLN A 56 -19.14 3.76 -7.91
CA GLN A 56 -20.44 3.30 -8.41
C GLN A 56 -21.63 3.96 -7.69
N LEU A 57 -21.50 4.25 -6.39
CA LEU A 57 -22.56 4.86 -5.58
C LEU A 57 -22.69 6.38 -5.80
N GLN A 58 -21.56 7.08 -5.92
CA GLN A 58 -21.52 8.54 -5.98
C GLN A 58 -21.52 9.09 -7.42
N GLY A 59 -21.23 8.24 -8.40
CA GLY A 59 -21.02 8.64 -9.79
C GLY A 59 -19.68 9.37 -9.99
N PRO A 60 -19.45 9.95 -11.18
CA PRO A 60 -18.18 10.59 -11.55
C PRO A 60 -17.79 11.69 -10.56
N SER A 61 -16.73 11.46 -9.79
CA SER A 61 -16.27 12.37 -8.75
C SER A 61 -14.74 12.40 -8.68
N PRO A 62 -14.10 13.59 -8.61
CA PRO A 62 -12.65 13.70 -8.52
C PRO A 62 -12.10 13.51 -7.11
N VAL A 63 -12.96 13.23 -6.11
CA VAL A 63 -12.59 13.19 -4.67
C VAL A 63 -11.45 12.22 -4.37
N TYR A 64 -11.32 11.15 -5.15
CA TYR A 64 -10.26 10.14 -4.99
C TYR A 64 -9.19 10.20 -6.09
N ASN A 65 -9.17 11.25 -6.91
CA ASN A 65 -8.12 11.45 -7.91
C ASN A 65 -6.84 11.97 -7.25
N LEU A 66 -5.72 11.31 -7.53
CA LEU A 66 -4.40 11.80 -7.16
C LEU A 66 -3.78 12.54 -8.35
N ALA A 67 -4.01 13.84 -8.43
CA ALA A 67 -3.44 14.68 -9.48
C ALA A 67 -1.98 15.06 -9.15
N VAL A 68 -1.05 14.79 -10.07
CA VAL A 68 0.36 15.16 -9.94
C VAL A 68 0.79 15.90 -11.21
N ALA A 69 1.40 17.07 -11.05
CA ALA A 69 2.00 17.84 -12.14
C ALA A 69 3.53 17.72 -12.08
N LEU A 70 4.16 17.34 -13.19
CA LEU A 70 5.61 17.19 -13.29
C LEU A 70 6.17 18.20 -14.30
N ARG A 71 7.25 18.88 -13.92
CA ARG A 71 8.05 19.68 -14.84
C ARG A 71 9.24 18.85 -15.31
N LEU A 72 9.24 18.48 -16.59
CA LEU A 72 10.34 17.73 -17.21
C LEU A 72 11.33 18.72 -17.86
N GLY A 73 12.63 18.49 -17.68
CA GLY A 73 13.70 19.23 -18.35
C GLY A 73 14.53 18.31 -19.23
N GLY A 74 14.98 18.81 -20.40
CA GLY A 74 15.74 18.04 -21.39
C GLY A 74 14.94 17.67 -22.65
N HIS A 75 15.56 16.95 -23.58
CA HIS A 75 14.90 16.51 -24.82
C HIS A 75 13.92 15.37 -24.55
N LEU A 76 12.63 15.69 -24.53
CA LEU A 76 11.55 14.71 -24.50
C LEU A 76 11.33 14.15 -25.91
N MET A 77 11.64 12.86 -26.11
CA MET A 77 11.26 12.16 -27.34
C MET A 77 9.79 11.74 -27.24
N LEU A 78 8.90 12.58 -27.76
CA LEU A 78 7.44 12.38 -27.73
C LEU A 78 7.01 11.03 -28.34
N ALA A 79 7.72 10.51 -29.35
CA ALA A 79 7.43 9.21 -29.96
C ALA A 79 7.57 8.00 -29.01
N ARG A 80 8.20 8.18 -27.84
CA ARG A 80 8.34 7.15 -26.79
C ARG A 80 7.49 7.46 -25.55
N TRP A 81 6.89 8.64 -25.48
CA TRP A 81 5.99 9.01 -24.39
C TRP A 81 4.59 8.58 -24.80
N GLY A 82 4.10 7.48 -24.23
CA GLY A 82 2.77 6.94 -24.48
C GLY A 82 1.67 7.86 -23.93
N GLY A 83 1.43 8.98 -24.60
CA GLY A 83 0.24 9.80 -24.46
C GLY A 83 -0.60 9.60 -25.72
N VAL A 84 -1.54 8.67 -25.67
CA VAL A 84 -2.60 8.53 -26.67
C VAL A 84 -3.54 9.73 -26.49
N GLY A 85 -3.74 10.48 -27.58
CA GLY A 85 -4.79 11.50 -27.67
C GLY A 85 -6.18 10.89 -27.79
#